data_AF-A0A8D8C7K4-F1
#
_entry.id   AF-A0A8D8C7K4-F1
#
_cell.length_a   1.000
_cell.length_b   1.000
_cell.length_c   1.000
_cell.angle_alpha   90.00
_cell.angle_beta   90.00
_cell.angle_gamma   90.00
#
_symmetry.space_group_name_H-M   'P 1'
#
loop_
_entity.id
_entity.type
_entity.pdbx_description
1 polymer ?
#
loop_
_entity_poly.entity_id
_entity_poly.type
_entity_poly.pdbx_seq_one_letter_code
_entity_poly.pdbx_strand_id
1 'polypeptide(L)'
;MSLLNTLLYLVLPAVALVYLFVRRKLSYWADRNVPHAPGSFPMGSIQGMGTKSHLSHILERIYQRFKSEGSAAGFYFTMRPSLMVTDLELVKQILVKDFNS
;
A
#
# COMPACT_ATOMS: atom_id res chain seq x y z
N MET A 1 2.73 22.18 -35.78
CA MET A 1 1.88 20.97 -35.80
C MET A 1 2.66 19.69 -35.48
N SER A 2 3.91 19.50 -35.93
CA SER A 2 4.71 18.28 -35.65
C SER A 2 5.08 18.10 -34.16
N LEU A 3 5.64 19.12 -33.51
CA LEU A 3 6.11 19.04 -32.11
C LEU A 3 5.01 18.70 -31.11
N LEU A 4 3.82 19.29 -31.27
CA LEU A 4 2.67 19.02 -30.39
C LEU A 4 2.23 17.56 -30.49
N ASN A 5 2.16 17.02 -31.72
CA ASN A 5 1.80 15.63 -31.94
C ASN A 5 2.87 14.68 -31.39
N THR A 6 4.16 14.98 -31.60
CA THR A 6 5.26 14.19 -31.03
C THR A 6 5.22 14.16 -29.50
N LEU A 7 4.95 15.30 -28.84
CA LEU A 7 4.79 15.36 -27.38
C LEU A 7 3.60 14.53 -26.92
N LEU A 8 2.45 14.61 -27.60
CA LEU A 8 1.27 13.79 -27.29
C LEU A 8 1.56 12.28 -27.40
N TYR A 9 2.25 11.85 -28.46
CA TYR A 9 2.62 10.45 -28.67
C TYR A 9 3.61 9.91 -27.62
N LEU A 10 4.35 10.76 -26.91
CA LEU A 10 5.23 10.35 -25.82
C LEU A 10 4.56 10.45 -24.45
N VAL A 11 3.82 11.53 -24.19
CA VAL A 11 3.20 11.79 -22.90
C VAL A 11 2.05 10.82 -22.62
N LEU A 12 1.18 10.55 -23.59
CA LEU A 12 0.05 9.63 -23.41
C LEU A 12 0.49 8.22 -22.97
N PRO A 13 1.41 7.52 -23.67
CA PRO A 13 1.86 6.21 -23.22
C PRO A 13 2.65 6.28 -21.92
N ALA A 14 3.42 7.34 -21.67
CA ALA A 14 4.12 7.51 -20.39
C ALA A 14 3.13 7.60 -19.22
N VAL A 15 2.07 8.41 -19.35
CA VAL A 15 1.01 8.53 -18.35
C VAL A 15 0.26 7.21 -18.18
N ALA A 16 -0.05 6.52 -19.28
CA ALA A 16 -0.71 5.21 -19.22
C ALA A 16 0.16 4.16 -18.49
N LEU A 17 1.47 4.12 -18.77
CA LEU A 17 2.40 3.22 -18.09
C LEU A 17 2.50 3.53 -16.60
N VAL A 18 2.60 4.81 -16.22
CA VAL A 18 2.62 5.23 -14.82
C VAL A 18 1.31 4.84 -14.13
N TYR A 19 0.16 5.10 -14.76
CA TYR A 19 -1.15 4.73 -14.22
C TYR A 19 -1.27 3.22 -13.99
N LEU A 20 -0.88 2.42 -14.99
CA LEU A 20 -0.91 0.95 -14.88
C LEU A 20 0.06 0.43 -13.81
N PHE A 21 1.25 1.02 -13.71
CA PHE A 21 2.23 0.68 -12.67
C PHE A 21 1.68 0.97 -11.26
N VAL A 22 1.11 2.16 -11.05
CA VAL A 22 0.50 2.55 -9.78
C VAL A 22 -0.67 1.63 -9.43
N ARG A 23 -1.57 1.39 -10.38
CA ARG A 23 -2.71 0.50 -10.20
C ARG A 23 -2.26 -0.91 -9.80
N ARG A 24 -1.28 -1.47 -10.52
CA ARG A 24 -0.74 -2.80 -10.23
C ARG A 24 -0.09 -2.89 -8.84
N LYS A 25 0.58 -1.82 -8.39
CA LYS A 25 1.14 -1.76 -7.03
C LYS A 25 0.05 -1.71 -5.97
N LEU A 26 -1.00 -0.92 -6.17
CA LEU A 26 -2.11 -0.76 -5.21
C LEU A 26 -3.14 -1.90 -5.24
N SER A 27 -3.08 -2.78 -6.24
CA SER A 27 -3.88 -4.03 -6.28
C SER A 27 -3.23 -5.20 -5.54
N TYR A 28 -1.98 -5.08 -5.08
CA TYR A 28 -1.19 -6.19 -4.53
C TYR A 28 -1.91 -7.06 -3.48
N TRP A 29 -2.57 -6.42 -2.51
CA TRP A 29 -3.31 -7.11 -1.44
C TRP A 29 -4.66 -7.65 -1.91
N ALA A 30 -5.37 -6.90 -2.76
CA ALA A 30 -6.63 -7.33 -3.36
C ALA A 30 -6.44 -8.60 -4.21
N ASP A 31 -5.38 -8.63 -5.03
CA ASP A 31 -5.02 -9.78 -5.87
C ASP A 31 -4.69 -11.05 -5.05
N ARG A 32 -4.35 -10.89 -3.77
CA ARG A 32 -4.02 -11.98 -2.83
C ARG A 32 -5.16 -12.30 -1.85
N ASN A 33 -6.31 -11.65 -1.99
CA ASN A 33 -7.44 -11.78 -1.07
C ASN A 33 -7.08 -11.52 0.41
N VAL A 34 -6.12 -10.61 0.66
CA VAL A 34 -5.76 -10.20 2.02
C VAL A 34 -6.58 -8.98 2.41
N PRO A 35 -7.26 -8.98 3.59
CA PRO A 35 -7.92 -7.79 4.12
C PRO A 35 -6.93 -6.62 4.17
N HIS A 36 -7.29 -5.45 3.67
CA HIS A 36 -6.35 -4.35 3.60
C HIS A 36 -7.00 -2.97 3.69
N ALA A 37 -6.24 -2.01 4.21
CA ALA A 37 -6.59 -0.60 4.10
C ALA A 37 -6.39 -0.15 2.64
N PRO A 38 -7.39 0.48 2.00
CA PRO A 38 -7.25 0.97 0.62
C PRO A 38 -6.09 1.97 0.54
N GLY A 39 -5.34 1.93 -0.56
CA GLY A 39 -4.28 2.88 -0.84
C GLY A 39 -4.65 3.81 -1.99
N SER A 40 -4.26 5.08 -1.91
CA SER A 40 -4.43 6.08 -2.98
C SER A 40 -3.09 6.71 -3.35
N PHE A 41 -2.86 6.97 -4.64
CA PHE A 41 -1.64 7.68 -5.04
C PHE A 41 -1.69 9.15 -4.57
N PRO A 42 -0.59 9.73 -4.04
CA PRO A 42 0.74 9.12 -3.86
C PRO A 42 0.94 8.42 -2.52
N MET A 43 0.12 8.74 -1.51
CA MET A 43 0.42 8.45 -0.10
C MET A 43 0.02 7.03 0.34
N GLY A 44 -0.60 6.22 -0.51
CA GLY A 44 -1.09 4.91 -0.15
C GLY A 44 -2.18 5.00 0.90
N SER A 45 -2.07 4.16 1.93
CA SER A 45 -3.02 4.09 3.05
C SER A 45 -2.69 5.10 4.16
N ILE A 46 -1.54 5.78 4.08
CA ILE A 46 -1.06 6.72 5.11
C ILE A 46 -1.39 8.18 4.78
N GLN A 47 -2.54 8.42 4.16
CA GLN A 47 -2.96 9.76 3.76
C GLN A 47 -3.09 10.69 4.97
N GLY A 48 -2.58 11.91 4.85
CA GLY A 48 -2.59 12.90 5.92
C GLY A 48 -1.47 12.73 6.96
N MET A 49 -0.52 11.82 6.75
CA MET A 49 0.72 11.77 7.55
C MET A 49 1.42 13.13 7.51
N GLY A 50 1.83 13.62 8.70
CA GLY A 50 2.61 14.85 8.84
C GLY A 50 1.80 16.15 8.66
N THR A 51 0.51 16.05 8.31
CA THR A 51 -0.39 17.20 8.15
C THR A 51 -1.61 17.08 9.06
N LYS A 52 -2.33 15.95 8.99
CA LYS A 52 -3.55 15.68 9.78
C LYS A 52 -3.30 14.79 10.98
N SER A 53 -2.32 13.89 10.91
CA SER A 53 -2.02 12.95 11.98
C SER A 53 -0.57 12.49 11.92
N HIS A 54 -0.03 12.12 13.08
CA HIS A 54 1.23 11.38 13.14
C HIS A 54 1.03 9.95 12.58
N LEU A 55 2.11 9.36 12.04
CA LEU A 55 2.08 8.00 11.47
C LEU A 55 1.55 6.97 12.49
N SER A 56 1.95 7.06 13.75
CA SER A 56 1.51 6.15 14.81
C SER A 56 -0.02 6.08 14.92
N HIS A 57 -0.73 7.21 14.88
CA HIS A 57 -2.19 7.25 14.95
C HIS A 57 -2.86 6.69 13.70
N ILE A 58 -2.21 6.77 12.53
CA ILE A 58 -2.71 6.13 11.32
C ILE A 58 -2.58 4.61 11.44
N LEU A 59 -1.40 4.13 11.84
CA LEU A 59 -1.16 2.70 12.04
C LEU A 59 -2.04 2.11 13.14
N GLU A 60 -2.26 2.85 14.23
CA GLU A 60 -3.18 2.48 15.30
C GLU A 60 -4.61 2.32 14.76
N ARG A 61 -5.12 3.27 13.97
CA ARG A 61 -6.44 3.13 13.35
C ARG A 61 -6.55 1.91 12.43
N ILE A 62 -5.51 1.63 11.65
CA ILE A 62 -5.45 0.44 10.80
C ILE A 62 -5.47 -0.82 11.69
N TYR A 63 -4.62 -0.88 12.72
CA TYR A 63 -4.58 -1.99 13.66
C TYR A 63 -5.95 -2.22 14.32
N GLN A 64 -6.56 -1.18 14.89
CA GLN A 64 -7.86 -1.29 15.57
C GLN A 64 -8.98 -1.73 14.64
N ARG A 65 -8.93 -1.34 13.36
CA ARG A 65 -9.90 -1.75 12.34
C ARG A 65 -9.79 -3.24 12.02
N PHE A 66 -8.58 -3.75 11.86
CA PHE A 66 -8.36 -5.10 11.34
C PHE A 66 -8.03 -6.16 12.39
N LYS A 67 -7.77 -5.77 13.65
CA LYS A 67 -7.42 -6.72 14.73
C LYS A 67 -8.46 -7.82 14.98
N SER A 68 -9.72 -7.59 14.60
CA SER A 68 -10.81 -8.57 14.73
C SER A 68 -11.13 -9.32 13.43
N GLU A 69 -10.55 -8.93 12.30
CA GLU A 69 -10.88 -9.48 10.98
C GLU A 69 -9.95 -10.63 10.57
N GLY A 70 -8.77 -10.76 11.17
CA GLY A 70 -7.82 -11.83 10.86
C GLY A 70 -6.48 -11.70 11.56
N SER A 71 -5.52 -12.53 11.17
CA SER A 71 -4.17 -12.58 11.75
C SER A 71 -3.21 -11.51 11.21
N ALA A 72 -3.55 -10.93 10.06
CA ALA A 72 -2.84 -9.80 9.47
C ALA A 72 -3.73 -9.03 8.49
N ALA A 73 -3.38 -7.76 8.27
CA ALA A 73 -3.99 -6.92 7.26
C ALA A 73 -2.95 -6.13 6.47
N GLY A 74 -3.17 -6.02 5.16
CA GLY A 74 -2.36 -5.20 4.29
C GLY A 74 -2.60 -3.71 4.46
N PHE A 75 -1.59 -2.92 4.21
CA PHE A 75 -1.72 -1.49 3.96
C PHE A 75 -0.63 -1.05 2.97
N TYR A 76 -0.67 0.21 2.55
CA TYR A 76 0.34 0.79 1.67
C TYR A 76 1.05 1.93 2.38
N PHE A 77 2.35 1.77 2.62
CA PHE A 77 3.22 2.87 2.98
C PHE A 77 3.67 3.55 1.69
N THR A 78 3.01 4.65 1.32
CA THR A 78 3.14 5.25 -0.02
C THR A 78 2.72 4.21 -1.09
N MET A 79 3.61 3.76 -1.96
CA MET A 79 3.32 2.72 -2.96
C MET A 79 3.85 1.33 -2.57
N ARG A 80 4.40 1.17 -1.36
CA ARG A 80 4.97 -0.10 -0.90
C ARG A 80 3.91 -0.89 -0.13
N PRO A 81 3.51 -2.09 -0.60
CA PRO A 81 2.66 -2.97 0.19
C PRO A 81 3.39 -3.33 1.49
N SER A 82 2.71 -3.16 2.61
CA SER A 82 3.20 -3.42 3.96
C SER A 82 2.15 -4.22 4.73
N LEU A 83 2.59 -5.13 5.59
CA LEU A 83 1.71 -6.02 6.35
C LEU A 83 1.65 -5.57 7.81
N MET A 84 0.45 -5.38 8.33
CA MET A 84 0.17 -5.18 9.75
C MET A 84 -0.21 -6.53 10.35
N VAL A 85 0.64 -7.10 11.18
CA VAL A 85 0.37 -8.38 11.84
C VAL A 85 -0.37 -8.10 13.15
N THR A 86 -1.51 -8.75 13.33
CA THR A 86 -2.42 -8.58 14.49
C THR A 86 -2.42 -9.78 15.42
N ASP A 87 -1.97 -10.94 14.94
CA ASP A 87 -1.87 -12.19 15.71
C ASP A 87 -0.48 -12.40 16.32
N LEU A 88 -0.44 -12.74 17.61
CA LEU A 88 0.80 -12.89 18.37
C LEU A 88 1.64 -14.10 17.93
N GLU A 89 0.98 -15.21 17.55
CA GLU A 89 1.69 -16.40 17.07
C GLU A 89 2.36 -16.12 15.71
N LEU A 90 1.68 -15.36 14.85
CA LEU A 90 2.27 -14.92 13.57
C LEU A 90 3.42 -13.93 13.77
N VAL A 91 3.31 -13.00 14.73
CA VAL A 91 4.44 -12.13 15.11
C VAL A 91 5.63 -12.96 15.58
N LYS A 92 5.40 -13.95 16.47
CA LYS A 92 6.45 -14.84 16.97
C LYS A 92 7.06 -15.69 15.84
N GLN A 93 6.24 -16.15 14.91
CA GLN A 93 6.72 -16.88 13.75
C GLN A 93 7.68 -16.01 12.94
N ILE A 94 7.29 -14.79 12.56
CA ILE A 94 8.10 -13.90 11.71
C ILE A 94 9.34 -13.39 12.45
N LEU A 95 9.20 -12.93 13.69
CA LEU A 95 10.27 -12.24 14.41
C LEU A 95 11.21 -13.16 15.19
N VAL A 96 10.86 -14.45 15.35
CA VAL A 96 11.68 -15.41 16.11
C VAL A 96 12.01 -16.65 15.29
N LYS A 97 10.99 -17.37 14.80
CA LYS A 97 11.20 -18.66 14.13
C LYS A 97 11.85 -18.48 12.75
N ASP A 98 11.34 -17.53 11.98
CA ASP A 98 11.68 -17.34 10.56
C ASP A 98 12.51 -16.07 10.32
N PHE A 99 13.07 -15.45 11.37
CA PHE A 99 13.76 -14.15 11.26
C PHE A 99 14.98 -14.17 10.32
N ASN A 100 15.66 -15.32 10.21
CA ASN A 100 16.86 -15.52 9.38
C ASN A 100 16.64 -16.50 8.22
N SER A 101 15.39 -16.83 7.91
CA SER A 101 15.03 -17.79 6.85
C SER A 101 15.05 -17.17 5.45
#